data_AF-A0A370AS56-F1
#
_entry.id   AF-A0A370AS56-F1
#
_cell.length_a   1.000
_cell.length_b   1.000
_cell.length_c   1.000
_cell.angle_alpha   90.00
_cell.angle_beta   90.00
_cell.angle_gamma   90.00
#
_symmetry.space_group_name_H-M   'P 1'
#
loop_
_entity.id
_entity.type
_entity.pdbx_description
1 polymer ?
#
loop_
_entity_poly.entity_id
_entity_poly.type
_entity_poly.pdbx_seq_one_letter_code
_entity_poly.pdbx_strand_id
1 'polypeptide(L)'
;MPEDLFHLSILNEAYLKEQLITYIGNKRRLLPLIHQALQKSRDNSEQAVFTDMFAGSGVVSRLARLMGYQVYSNDWEEYSRILGESHLTLNQNDIPNLFGSSNSLQELLNEINNLSMPAEEERYMSLYYSPSDEDIQKADYRVERLFYTRENALRIDAIRNYIEYNFPPDSTGDKLKIRNLLIGLLLGECSRHTNTSGVFKAFHKGFGGHGKDALQRILKTIELPYPVLPENAAPARVFRTDANDLVRSDELPDADVTYMDPPYNQHQYGSNYHILNTIALWDKIPAPMILNEKGILKEKAAIRKDWIKTRSSYCYKNKASEAFSELLKNTRSKRILISYSNDGVIPFETMMNICEEKGKISIISNEYTKYRGGRQSNHRLHSNIEFVMAVDTGLPSNTYSRNKIRKILLLRELALMEKKVYKINSLAQAFGDLTGCEINLIYSGNPLRLNLKQSLFLTIESNLKNWSSSSLKKLLYLLESCACKSRTEELKQIFSIIEKSGPQPAILKKELPRRIRMLAHKKTKAEYREILTQLDNLRMKHDMSSIDRELDQIKIQAEKRFEE
;
A
#
# COMPACT_ATOMS: atom_id res chain seq x y z
N MET A 1 16.96 25.30 -16.88
CA MET A 1 15.56 24.82 -17.01
C MET A 1 14.74 25.50 -15.92
N PRO A 2 13.46 25.83 -16.13
CA PRO A 2 12.60 26.32 -15.05
C PRO A 2 12.51 25.28 -13.92
N GLU A 3 12.59 25.71 -12.65
CA GLU A 3 12.57 24.82 -11.47
C GLU A 3 11.37 23.83 -11.48
N ASP A 4 10.22 24.26 -11.98
CA ASP A 4 9.01 23.42 -12.08
C ASP A 4 9.17 22.19 -13.01
N LEU A 5 10.01 22.28 -14.04
CA LEU A 5 10.30 21.16 -14.96
C LEU A 5 11.26 20.13 -14.33
N PHE A 6 12.17 20.57 -13.46
CA PHE A 6 13.08 19.70 -12.70
C PHE A 6 12.34 18.93 -11.59
N HIS A 7 11.31 19.54 -10.99
CA HIS A 7 10.55 18.90 -9.93
C HIS A 7 9.59 17.80 -10.42
N LEU A 8 9.10 17.88 -11.65
CA LEU A 8 8.34 16.80 -12.29
C LEU A 8 9.26 15.69 -12.84
N SER A 9 10.54 15.96 -13.11
CA SER A 9 11.49 14.95 -13.56
C SER A 9 11.94 14.02 -12.42
N ILE A 10 12.13 14.53 -11.20
CA ILE A 10 12.64 13.72 -10.08
C ILE A 10 11.71 12.56 -9.71
N LEU A 11 10.39 12.76 -9.79
CA LEU A 11 9.39 11.72 -9.51
C LEU A 11 9.37 10.62 -10.58
N ASN A 12 10.02 10.88 -11.73
CA ASN A 12 10.10 9.94 -12.82
C ASN A 12 11.36 9.06 -12.83
N GLU A 13 12.33 9.36 -11.97
CA GLU A 13 13.58 8.62 -11.82
C GLU A 13 13.38 7.13 -11.58
N ALA A 14 14.19 6.30 -12.25
CA ALA A 14 14.17 4.84 -12.08
C ALA A 14 14.41 4.45 -10.61
N TYR A 15 15.26 5.21 -9.91
CA TYR A 15 15.57 5.00 -8.49
C TYR A 15 14.35 5.02 -7.56
N LEU A 16 13.27 5.72 -7.93
CA LEU A 16 12.00 5.77 -7.18
C LEU A 16 10.97 4.72 -7.64
N LYS A 17 11.22 4.02 -8.74
CA LYS A 17 10.24 3.13 -9.40
C LYS A 17 10.67 1.67 -9.37
N GLU A 18 11.98 1.42 -9.46
CA GLU A 18 12.59 0.11 -9.65
C GLU A 18 13.24 -0.42 -8.37
N GLN A 19 13.45 -1.74 -8.31
CA GLN A 19 14.12 -2.42 -7.19
C GLN A 19 13.51 -2.10 -5.82
N LEU A 20 12.17 -2.02 -5.78
CA LEU A 20 11.40 -1.76 -4.58
C LEU A 20 10.47 -2.94 -4.30
N ILE A 21 10.46 -3.40 -3.06
CA ILE A 21 9.57 -4.47 -2.61
C ILE A 21 8.09 -4.07 -2.64
N THR A 22 7.23 -5.08 -2.70
CA THR A 22 5.79 -4.92 -2.47
C THR A 22 5.55 -4.84 -0.97
N TYR A 23 4.86 -3.77 -0.54
CA TYR A 23 4.68 -3.45 0.88
C TYR A 23 3.26 -2.95 1.14
N ILE A 24 2.66 -3.35 2.26
CA ILE A 24 1.39 -2.81 2.74
C ILE A 24 1.63 -1.35 3.08
N GLY A 25 0.77 -0.47 2.55
CA GLY A 25 0.91 0.97 2.76
C GLY A 25 1.92 1.64 1.83
N ASN A 26 2.34 0.99 0.73
CA ASN A 26 3.30 1.52 -0.24
C ASN A 26 3.04 2.99 -0.61
N LYS A 27 4.04 3.84 -0.35
CA LYS A 27 3.98 5.30 -0.52
C LYS A 27 4.33 5.81 -1.92
N ARG A 28 4.59 4.95 -2.90
CA ARG A 28 4.85 5.34 -4.30
C ARG A 28 3.79 6.29 -4.86
N ARG A 29 2.50 6.05 -4.57
CA ARG A 29 1.39 6.93 -5.00
C ARG A 29 1.30 8.23 -4.20
N LEU A 30 1.87 8.27 -2.99
CA LEU A 30 1.90 9.43 -2.12
C LEU A 30 3.13 10.31 -2.37
N LEU A 31 4.14 9.83 -3.11
CA LEU A 31 5.36 10.59 -3.39
C LEU A 31 5.12 11.99 -3.95
N PRO A 32 4.16 12.26 -4.87
CA PRO A 32 3.92 13.63 -5.32
C PRO A 32 3.50 14.55 -4.16
N LEU A 33 2.74 14.02 -3.20
CA LEU A 33 2.27 14.76 -2.05
C LEU A 33 3.38 14.98 -1.02
N ILE A 34 4.20 13.95 -0.77
CA ILE A 34 5.36 14.03 0.11
C ILE A 34 6.41 14.97 -0.48
N HIS A 35 6.66 14.92 -1.78
CA HIS A 35 7.56 15.84 -2.48
C HIS A 35 7.13 17.29 -2.28
N GLN A 36 5.84 17.60 -2.48
CA GLN A 36 5.31 18.94 -2.19
C GLN A 36 5.48 19.34 -0.72
N ALA A 37 5.34 18.39 0.22
CA ALA A 37 5.55 18.64 1.64
C ALA A 37 7.02 18.92 1.97
N LEU A 38 7.93 18.17 1.38
CA LEU A 38 9.38 18.37 1.53
C LEU A 38 9.83 19.70 0.91
N GLN A 39 9.31 20.07 -0.27
CA GLN A 39 9.61 21.37 -0.88
C GLN A 39 9.19 22.54 0.01
N LYS A 40 8.01 22.46 0.64
CA LYS A 40 7.51 23.50 1.57
C LYS A 40 8.23 23.52 2.91
N SER A 41 8.89 22.42 3.27
CA SER A 41 9.59 22.26 4.55
C SER A 41 11.09 22.52 4.43
N ARG A 42 11.60 22.68 3.21
CA ARG A 42 13.02 22.91 2.94
C ARG A 42 13.37 24.36 3.25
N ASP A 43 14.27 24.54 4.21
CA ASP A 43 15.03 25.79 4.33
C ASP A 43 16.11 25.81 3.24
N ASN A 44 16.58 26.99 2.81
CA ASN A 44 17.63 27.15 1.78
C ASN A 44 19.03 26.62 2.20
N SER A 45 19.11 25.66 3.12
CA SER A 45 20.37 25.02 3.51
C SER A 45 20.84 24.03 2.44
N GLU A 46 22.13 24.09 2.14
CA GLU A 46 22.77 23.19 1.15
C GLU A 46 22.86 21.74 1.65
N GLN A 47 22.72 21.49 2.96
CA GLN A 47 22.84 20.17 3.59
C GLN A 47 21.73 19.93 4.61
N ALA A 48 20.48 19.89 4.15
CA ALA A 48 19.34 19.62 5.03
C ALA A 48 19.32 18.15 5.50
N VAL A 49 19.01 17.92 6.78
CA VAL A 49 18.93 16.59 7.38
C VAL A 49 17.49 16.07 7.33
N PHE A 50 17.31 14.88 6.78
CA PHE A 50 16.03 14.17 6.73
C PHE A 50 16.10 12.87 7.52
N THR A 51 15.15 12.66 8.42
CA THR A 51 15.01 11.40 9.16
C THR A 51 13.74 10.67 8.76
N ASP A 52 13.83 9.39 8.42
CA ASP A 52 12.69 8.49 8.16
C ASP A 52 12.58 7.47 9.29
N MET A 53 11.57 7.60 10.15
CA MET A 53 11.45 6.75 11.34
C MET A 53 10.87 5.35 11.05
N PHE A 54 10.20 5.20 9.90
CA PHE A 54 9.46 4.00 9.51
C PHE A 54 9.67 3.70 8.02
N ALA A 55 10.90 3.44 7.63
CA ALA A 55 11.33 3.43 6.24
C ALA A 55 10.61 2.37 5.39
N GLY A 56 10.34 1.19 5.95
CA GLY A 56 9.69 0.08 5.26
C GLY A 56 10.40 -0.30 3.96
N SER A 57 9.83 0.09 2.81
CA SER A 57 10.46 -0.15 1.50
C SER A 57 11.55 0.89 1.14
N GLY A 58 11.77 1.90 1.98
CA GLY A 58 12.75 2.97 1.80
C GLY A 58 12.37 4.01 0.74
N VAL A 59 11.17 3.97 0.14
CA VAL A 59 10.86 4.81 -1.04
C VAL A 59 10.81 6.30 -0.72
N VAL A 60 10.41 6.66 0.51
CA VAL A 60 10.39 8.06 0.96
C VAL A 60 11.80 8.54 1.29
N SER A 61 12.59 7.71 1.99
CA SER A 61 14.02 7.91 2.14
C SER A 61 14.74 8.13 0.80
N ARG A 62 14.42 7.35 -0.24
CA ARG A 62 14.98 7.54 -1.60
C ARG A 62 14.58 8.87 -2.22
N LEU A 63 13.33 9.30 -2.05
CA LEU A 63 12.86 10.61 -2.52
C LEU A 63 13.61 11.76 -1.84
N ALA A 64 13.72 11.73 -0.51
CA ALA A 64 14.47 12.73 0.23
C ALA A 64 15.95 12.77 -0.21
N ARG A 65 16.56 11.60 -0.41
CA ARG A 65 17.94 11.49 -0.91
C ARG A 65 18.12 12.14 -2.28
N LEU A 66 17.20 11.92 -3.23
CA LEU A 66 17.23 12.60 -4.54
C LEU A 66 17.03 14.11 -4.43
N MET A 67 16.24 14.57 -3.45
CA MET A 67 16.04 16.00 -3.19
C MET A 67 17.25 16.68 -2.52
N GLY A 68 18.35 15.94 -2.31
CA GLY A 68 19.60 16.45 -1.77
C GLY A 68 19.71 16.43 -0.24
N TYR A 69 18.79 15.75 0.46
CA TYR A 69 18.89 15.62 1.90
C TYR A 69 19.97 14.60 2.31
N GLN A 70 20.63 14.87 3.44
CA GLN A 70 21.34 13.83 4.18
C GLN A 70 20.32 12.96 4.92
N VAL A 71 20.26 11.67 4.57
CA VAL A 71 19.17 10.79 5.02
C VAL A 71 19.60 9.91 6.18
N TYR A 72 18.81 9.91 7.25
CA TYR A 72 18.88 8.97 8.36
C TYR A 72 17.62 8.11 8.34
N SER A 73 17.75 6.86 7.93
CA SER A 73 16.61 5.97 7.69
C SER A 73 16.55 4.88 8.75
N ASN A 74 15.37 4.59 9.29
CA ASN A 74 15.17 3.58 10.32
C ASN A 74 13.98 2.68 10.00
N ASP A 75 14.14 1.39 10.26
CA ASP A 75 13.04 0.43 10.36
C ASP A 75 13.45 -0.70 11.30
N TRP A 76 12.50 -1.43 11.86
CA TRP A 76 12.81 -2.49 12.82
C TRP A 76 13.22 -3.81 12.14
N GLU A 77 12.75 -4.03 10.91
CA GLU A 77 12.91 -5.30 10.19
C GLU A 77 14.26 -5.43 9.47
N GLU A 78 14.85 -6.63 9.51
CA GLU A 78 16.17 -6.87 8.91
C GLU A 78 16.17 -6.69 7.39
N TYR A 79 15.14 -7.19 6.71
CA TYR A 79 15.02 -6.98 5.26
C TYR A 79 14.96 -5.47 4.92
N SER A 80 14.36 -4.65 5.78
CA SER A 80 14.25 -3.20 5.55
C SER A 80 15.60 -2.53 5.75
N ARG A 81 16.35 -2.90 6.80
CA ARG A 81 17.74 -2.48 7.01
C ARG A 81 18.61 -2.77 5.80
N ILE A 82 18.60 -4.00 5.29
CA ILE A 82 19.42 -4.39 4.12
C ILE A 82 19.01 -3.60 2.87
N LEU A 83 17.71 -3.44 2.60
CA LEU A 83 17.22 -2.64 1.46
C LEU A 83 17.61 -1.16 1.57
N GLY A 84 17.57 -0.62 2.78
CA GLY A 84 18.04 0.72 3.10
C GLY A 84 19.53 0.84 2.81
N GLU A 85 20.35 -0.07 3.35
CA GLU A 85 21.80 -0.04 3.14
C GLU A 85 22.18 -0.19 1.67
N SER A 86 21.55 -1.13 0.96
CA SER A 86 21.87 -1.41 -0.44
C SER A 86 21.58 -0.25 -1.40
N HIS A 87 20.56 0.58 -1.10
CA HIS A 87 20.13 1.65 -2.01
C HIS A 87 20.38 3.06 -1.48
N LEU A 88 20.41 3.28 -0.17
CA LEU A 88 20.58 4.61 0.42
C LEU A 88 22.04 4.94 0.74
N THR A 89 22.92 3.94 0.92
CA THR A 89 24.32 4.20 1.33
C THR A 89 25.31 4.18 0.18
N LEU A 90 24.85 3.84 -1.03
CA LEU A 90 25.66 3.74 -2.24
C LEU A 90 25.20 4.73 -3.31
N ASN A 91 26.16 5.24 -4.08
CA ASN A 91 25.98 6.00 -5.31
C ASN A 91 26.52 5.19 -6.50
N GLN A 92 26.19 5.60 -7.73
CA GLN A 92 26.75 4.97 -8.93
C GLN A 92 28.28 5.02 -8.96
N ASN A 93 28.86 6.13 -8.48
CA ASN A 93 30.30 6.35 -8.43
C ASN A 93 31.02 5.46 -7.39
N ASP A 94 30.29 4.81 -6.48
CA ASP A 94 30.89 3.85 -5.53
C ASP A 94 31.14 2.49 -6.18
N ILE A 95 30.47 2.17 -7.29
CA ILE A 95 30.56 0.84 -7.93
C ILE A 95 32.00 0.52 -8.38
N PRO A 96 32.73 1.39 -9.10
CA PRO A 96 34.10 1.08 -9.49
C PRO A 96 35.04 0.86 -8.29
N ASN A 97 34.82 1.58 -7.19
CA ASN A 97 35.63 1.42 -5.97
C ASN A 97 35.36 0.08 -5.28
N LEU A 98 34.10 -0.35 -5.23
CA LEU A 98 33.70 -1.60 -4.56
C LEU A 98 34.04 -2.85 -5.39
N PHE A 99 33.93 -2.77 -6.72
CA PHE A 99 34.00 -3.93 -7.61
C PHE A 99 35.20 -3.89 -8.57
N GLY A 100 36.04 -2.85 -8.51
CA GLY A 100 37.14 -2.61 -9.45
C GLY A 100 36.69 -1.90 -10.74
N SER A 101 35.50 -2.23 -11.26
CA SER A 101 34.86 -1.52 -12.36
C SER A 101 33.35 -1.81 -12.42
N SER A 102 32.59 -1.01 -13.18
CA SER A 102 31.18 -1.31 -13.48
C SER A 102 31.00 -2.62 -14.27
N ASN A 103 31.97 -2.96 -15.14
CA ASN A 103 31.96 -4.21 -15.89
C ASN A 103 32.19 -5.42 -14.98
N SER A 104 33.08 -5.29 -13.99
CA SER A 104 33.35 -6.35 -13.01
C SER A 104 32.13 -6.66 -12.14
N LEU A 105 31.32 -5.65 -11.78
CA LEU A 105 30.01 -5.91 -11.16
C LEU A 105 29.08 -6.67 -12.11
N GLN A 106 29.00 -6.26 -13.38
CA GLN A 106 28.16 -6.94 -14.36
C GLN A 106 28.58 -8.41 -14.58
N GLU A 107 29.88 -8.69 -14.62
CA GLU A 107 30.44 -10.05 -14.70
C GLU A 107 30.08 -10.88 -13.46
N LEU A 108 30.23 -10.30 -12.25
CA LEU A 108 29.83 -10.95 -11.01
C LEU A 108 28.32 -11.26 -10.99
N LEU A 109 27.47 -10.32 -11.42
CA LEU A 109 26.02 -10.56 -11.52
C LEU A 109 25.71 -11.67 -12.53
N ASN A 110 26.41 -11.71 -13.67
CA ASN A 110 26.26 -12.78 -14.65
C ASN A 110 26.71 -14.14 -14.10
N GLU A 111 27.81 -14.19 -13.36
CA GLU A 111 28.26 -15.40 -12.66
C GLU A 111 27.18 -15.90 -11.68
N ILE A 112 26.70 -15.01 -10.80
CA ILE A 112 25.67 -15.34 -9.82
C ILE A 112 24.37 -15.80 -10.49
N ASN A 113 23.96 -15.14 -11.59
CA ASN A 113 22.74 -15.49 -12.31
C ASN A 113 22.82 -16.82 -13.08
N ASN A 114 24.03 -17.34 -13.29
CA ASN A 114 24.32 -18.60 -13.97
C ASN A 114 24.82 -19.71 -13.01
N LEU A 115 24.70 -19.52 -11.69
CA LEU A 115 25.05 -20.54 -10.72
C LEU A 115 24.29 -21.85 -10.98
N SER A 116 24.98 -22.97 -10.82
CA SER A 116 24.37 -24.30 -10.89
C SER A 116 23.40 -24.53 -9.73
N MET A 117 22.54 -25.55 -9.88
CA MET A 117 21.64 -25.95 -8.79
C MET A 117 22.45 -26.34 -7.54
N PRO A 118 22.01 -25.91 -6.34
CA PRO A 118 22.71 -26.22 -5.10
C PRO A 118 22.60 -27.71 -4.76
N ALA A 119 23.55 -28.21 -3.97
CA ALA A 119 23.52 -29.56 -3.41
C ALA A 119 22.28 -29.75 -2.50
N GLU A 120 21.85 -30.99 -2.23
CA GLU A 120 20.59 -31.23 -1.53
C GLU A 120 20.58 -30.68 -0.10
N GLU A 121 21.70 -30.79 0.60
CA GLU A 121 21.95 -30.28 1.94
C GLU A 121 21.94 -28.74 2.01
N GLU A 122 22.12 -28.07 0.87
CA GLU A 122 22.17 -26.62 0.75
C GLU A 122 20.81 -25.99 0.38
N ARG A 123 19.80 -26.83 0.11
CA ARG A 123 18.44 -26.45 -0.30
C ARG A 123 17.56 -26.15 0.91
N TYR A 124 17.36 -24.88 1.22
CA TYR A 124 16.51 -24.45 2.33
C TYR A 124 15.17 -23.88 1.86
N MET A 125 15.19 -22.89 0.96
CA MET A 125 13.99 -22.27 0.40
C MET A 125 13.20 -23.25 -0.45
N SER A 126 13.88 -24.02 -1.30
CA SER A 126 13.24 -25.04 -2.14
C SER A 126 12.69 -26.23 -1.35
N LEU A 127 13.23 -26.48 -0.16
CA LEU A 127 12.74 -27.51 0.75
C LEU A 127 11.46 -27.09 1.49
N TYR A 128 11.40 -25.83 1.97
CA TYR A 128 10.35 -25.42 2.90
C TYR A 128 9.30 -24.45 2.35
N TYR A 129 9.60 -23.76 1.24
CA TYR A 129 8.81 -22.63 0.74
C TYR A 129 8.48 -22.73 -0.77
N SER A 130 8.66 -23.90 -1.38
CA SER A 130 8.25 -24.22 -2.75
C SER A 130 7.64 -25.63 -2.84
N PRO A 131 6.99 -25.99 -3.96
CA PRO A 131 6.64 -27.39 -4.22
C PRO A 131 7.90 -28.25 -4.44
N SER A 132 7.75 -29.58 -4.38
CA SER A 132 8.83 -30.53 -4.65
C SER A 132 9.07 -30.76 -6.14
N ASP A 133 8.03 -30.64 -6.97
CA ASP A 133 8.08 -30.81 -8.43
C ASP A 133 8.17 -29.45 -9.14
N GLU A 134 8.79 -29.42 -10.32
CA GLU A 134 8.89 -28.23 -11.17
C GLU A 134 7.59 -27.96 -11.93
N ASP A 135 6.79 -28.99 -12.21
CA ASP A 135 5.48 -28.85 -12.80
C ASP A 135 4.51 -28.23 -11.79
N ILE A 136 4.27 -26.93 -11.98
CA ILE A 136 3.36 -26.13 -11.17
C ILE A 136 1.92 -26.67 -11.11
N GLN A 137 1.50 -27.53 -12.05
CA GLN A 137 0.16 -28.14 -12.04
C GLN A 137 0.04 -29.28 -11.03
N LYS A 138 1.17 -29.90 -10.63
CA LYS A 138 1.20 -30.95 -9.61
C LYS A 138 1.27 -30.42 -8.18
N ALA A 139 1.55 -29.13 -8.02
CA ALA A 139 1.69 -28.49 -6.73
C ALA A 139 0.36 -28.53 -5.93
N ASP A 140 0.42 -29.07 -4.70
CA ASP A 140 -0.73 -29.14 -3.79
C ASP A 140 -0.54 -28.19 -2.60
N TYR A 141 -1.22 -27.04 -2.65
CA TYR A 141 -1.23 -26.01 -1.62
C TYR A 141 -1.73 -26.50 -0.23
N ARG A 142 -2.30 -27.71 -0.13
CA ARG A 142 -2.73 -28.31 1.13
C ARG A 142 -1.56 -28.94 1.88
N VAL A 143 -0.59 -29.49 1.18
CA VAL A 143 0.57 -30.20 1.74
C VAL A 143 1.89 -29.50 1.48
N GLU A 144 1.92 -28.53 0.55
CA GLU A 144 3.10 -27.76 0.16
C GLU A 144 2.93 -26.26 0.40
N ARG A 145 4.05 -25.56 0.60
CA ARG A 145 4.08 -24.09 0.68
C ARG A 145 4.45 -23.53 -0.68
N LEU A 146 3.53 -22.79 -1.28
CA LEU A 146 3.69 -22.32 -2.67
C LEU A 146 4.09 -20.85 -2.72
N PHE A 147 5.11 -20.41 -1.97
CA PHE A 147 5.58 -19.02 -2.03
C PHE A 147 6.37 -18.73 -3.30
N TYR A 148 7.17 -19.70 -3.73
CA TYR A 148 8.00 -19.66 -4.93
C TYR A 148 7.79 -20.92 -5.77
N THR A 149 8.06 -20.84 -7.06
CA THR A 149 8.24 -22.04 -7.89
C THR A 149 9.47 -22.81 -7.40
N ARG A 150 9.56 -24.11 -7.71
CA ARG A 150 10.72 -24.92 -7.36
C ARG A 150 12.01 -24.32 -7.92
N GLU A 151 11.99 -23.93 -9.20
CA GLU A 151 13.09 -23.22 -9.86
C GLU A 151 13.52 -21.96 -9.11
N ASN A 152 12.59 -21.03 -8.83
CA ASN A 152 12.94 -19.78 -8.16
C ASN A 152 13.45 -20.01 -6.74
N ALA A 153 12.92 -21.00 -6.02
CA ALA A 153 13.40 -21.31 -4.68
C ALA A 153 14.82 -21.89 -4.68
N LEU A 154 15.16 -22.74 -5.66
CA LEU A 154 16.51 -23.25 -5.87
C LEU A 154 17.50 -22.14 -6.25
N ARG A 155 17.06 -21.16 -7.06
CA ARG A 155 17.87 -19.98 -7.38
C ARG A 155 18.12 -19.11 -6.14
N ILE A 156 17.11 -18.89 -5.30
CA ILE A 156 17.30 -18.18 -4.03
C ILE A 156 18.32 -18.92 -3.14
N ASP A 157 18.22 -20.25 -3.06
CA ASP A 157 19.18 -21.09 -2.34
C ASP A 157 20.62 -20.89 -2.87
N ALA A 158 20.82 -21.06 -4.18
CA ALA A 158 22.13 -20.90 -4.83
C ALA A 158 22.73 -19.50 -4.59
N ILE A 159 21.96 -18.44 -4.86
CA ILE A 159 22.44 -17.05 -4.73
C ILE A 159 22.77 -16.73 -3.28
N ARG A 160 21.92 -17.12 -2.32
CA ARG A 160 22.20 -16.81 -0.91
C ARG A 160 23.38 -17.62 -0.37
N ASN A 161 23.52 -18.90 -0.74
CA ASN A 161 24.68 -19.70 -0.36
C ASN A 161 25.98 -19.12 -0.94
N TYR A 162 25.96 -18.66 -2.19
CA TYR A 162 27.09 -17.93 -2.80
C TYR A 162 27.47 -16.68 -2.00
N ILE A 163 26.48 -15.87 -1.61
CA ILE A 163 26.72 -14.66 -0.81
C ILE A 163 27.25 -15.01 0.58
N GLU A 164 26.71 -16.05 1.24
CA GLU A 164 27.22 -16.49 2.55
C GLU A 164 28.67 -16.95 2.49
N TYR A 165 29.06 -17.64 1.42
CA TYR A 165 30.43 -18.14 1.26
C TYR A 165 31.43 -17.01 0.94
N ASN A 166 31.09 -16.15 -0.03
CA ASN A 166 32.03 -15.13 -0.53
C ASN A 166 32.04 -13.85 0.32
N PHE A 167 30.92 -13.53 0.96
CA PHE A 167 30.73 -12.33 1.76
C PHE A 167 30.03 -12.68 3.08
N PRO A 168 30.70 -13.38 4.01
CA PRO A 168 30.06 -13.95 5.21
C PRO A 168 29.44 -12.90 6.15
N PRO A 169 28.57 -13.30 7.11
CA PRO A 169 27.84 -12.37 7.97
C PRO A 169 28.70 -11.42 8.82
N ASP A 170 29.94 -11.81 9.13
CA ASP A 170 30.93 -11.02 9.85
C ASP A 170 31.77 -10.09 8.95
N SER A 171 31.42 -10.00 7.65
CA SER A 171 32.03 -9.05 6.72
C SER A 171 31.93 -7.62 7.25
N THR A 172 32.99 -6.86 7.05
CA THR A 172 33.09 -5.44 7.42
C THR A 172 33.52 -4.60 6.21
N GLY A 173 33.42 -3.28 6.33
CA GLY A 173 33.85 -2.35 5.28
C GLY A 173 33.17 -2.61 3.94
N ASP A 174 33.96 -2.68 2.87
CA ASP A 174 33.42 -2.83 1.50
C ASP A 174 32.79 -4.21 1.25
N LYS A 175 33.29 -5.28 1.90
CA LYS A 175 32.65 -6.61 1.80
C LYS A 175 31.23 -6.60 2.35
N LEU A 176 30.98 -5.86 3.44
CA LEU A 176 29.64 -5.70 3.99
C LEU A 176 28.72 -4.93 3.02
N LYS A 177 29.22 -3.86 2.40
CA LYS A 177 28.47 -3.11 1.39
C LYS A 177 28.10 -3.99 0.19
N ILE A 178 29.05 -4.79 -0.30
CA ILE A 178 28.81 -5.75 -1.39
C ILE A 178 27.77 -6.79 -0.97
N ARG A 179 27.92 -7.40 0.21
CA ARG A 179 26.95 -8.35 0.77
C ARG A 179 25.54 -7.77 0.77
N ASN A 180 25.37 -6.60 1.37
CA ASN A 180 24.07 -5.95 1.48
C ASN A 180 23.50 -5.55 0.12
N LEU A 181 24.35 -5.11 -0.82
CA LEU A 181 23.92 -4.82 -2.19
C LEU A 181 23.33 -6.06 -2.87
N LEU A 182 24.05 -7.18 -2.86
CA LEU A 182 23.61 -8.43 -3.49
C LEU A 182 22.33 -8.98 -2.83
N ILE A 183 22.24 -8.96 -1.50
CA ILE A 183 21.02 -9.38 -0.79
C ILE A 183 19.85 -8.43 -1.09
N GLY A 184 20.09 -7.11 -1.12
CA GLY A 184 19.07 -6.11 -1.42
C GLY A 184 18.48 -6.27 -2.82
N LEU A 185 19.32 -6.54 -3.83
CA LEU A 185 18.92 -6.87 -5.19
C LEU A 185 18.05 -8.14 -5.23
N LEU A 186 18.49 -9.18 -4.52
CA LEU A 186 17.75 -10.43 -4.42
C LEU A 186 16.38 -10.23 -3.75
N LEU A 187 16.31 -9.50 -2.63
CA LEU A 187 15.06 -9.23 -1.92
C LEU A 187 14.04 -8.50 -2.80
N GLY A 188 14.51 -7.58 -3.66
CA GLY A 188 13.68 -6.92 -4.67
C GLY A 188 13.00 -7.92 -5.60
N GLU A 189 13.78 -8.84 -6.16
CA GLU A 189 13.29 -9.87 -7.08
C GLU A 189 12.45 -10.94 -6.37
N CYS A 190 12.84 -11.39 -5.18
CA CYS A 190 12.06 -12.29 -4.34
C CYS A 190 10.70 -11.68 -3.98
N SER A 191 10.62 -10.36 -3.80
CA SER A 191 9.34 -9.71 -3.59
C SER A 191 8.52 -9.58 -4.87
N ARG A 192 9.16 -9.48 -6.03
CA ARG A 192 8.51 -9.36 -7.33
C ARG A 192 8.02 -10.70 -7.84
N HIS A 193 8.74 -11.79 -7.62
CA HIS A 193 8.52 -13.12 -8.19
C HIS A 193 7.95 -14.11 -7.15
N THR A 194 7.13 -13.61 -6.22
CA THR A 194 6.43 -14.43 -5.22
C THR A 194 4.95 -14.61 -5.53
N ASN A 195 4.40 -15.76 -5.13
CA ASN A 195 3.00 -16.16 -5.28
C ASN A 195 2.10 -15.63 -4.15
N THR A 196 2.11 -14.31 -3.92
CA THR A 196 1.29 -13.65 -2.89
C THR A 196 0.52 -12.46 -3.46
N SER A 197 -0.38 -11.87 -2.67
CA SER A 197 -1.02 -10.57 -2.95
C SER A 197 -0.22 -9.37 -2.41
N GLY A 198 1.08 -9.52 -2.15
CA GLY A 198 1.92 -8.48 -1.56
C GLY A 198 2.09 -8.56 -0.03
N VAL A 199 1.65 -9.67 0.57
CA VAL A 199 1.84 -10.00 1.99
C VAL A 199 2.31 -11.45 2.06
N PHE A 200 3.42 -11.71 2.75
CA PHE A 200 4.13 -12.99 2.80
C PHE A 200 3.66 -13.91 3.93
N LYS A 201 2.53 -13.61 4.58
CA LYS A 201 1.90 -14.50 5.57
C LYS A 201 1.02 -15.59 4.95
N ALA A 202 0.82 -15.54 3.63
CA ALA A 202 0.01 -16.49 2.88
C ALA A 202 0.37 -16.43 1.39
N PHE A 203 0.24 -17.57 0.73
CA PHE A 203 0.36 -17.71 -0.72
C PHE A 203 -0.99 -18.04 -1.36
N HIS A 204 -1.07 -17.90 -2.68
CA HIS A 204 -2.27 -18.26 -3.45
C HIS A 204 -2.47 -19.77 -3.51
N LYS A 205 -3.73 -20.22 -3.60
CA LYS A 205 -4.08 -21.63 -3.86
C LYS A 205 -3.71 -21.97 -5.31
N GLY A 206 -2.55 -22.58 -5.51
CA GLY A 206 -1.89 -22.67 -6.81
C GLY A 206 -1.25 -21.35 -7.22
N PHE A 207 -0.41 -21.39 -8.26
CA PHE A 207 0.29 -20.19 -8.74
C PHE A 207 -0.66 -19.23 -9.45
N GLY A 208 -0.75 -17.98 -8.94
CA GLY A 208 -1.70 -16.96 -9.42
C GLY A 208 -3.15 -17.19 -8.98
N GLY A 209 -3.41 -18.16 -8.10
CA GLY A 209 -4.74 -18.53 -7.63
C GLY A 209 -5.65 -19.07 -8.75
N HIS A 210 -6.95 -19.21 -8.46
CA HIS A 210 -7.92 -19.74 -9.43
C HIS A 210 -8.08 -18.89 -10.71
N GLY A 211 -7.75 -17.60 -10.64
CA GLY A 211 -7.78 -16.69 -11.78
C GLY A 211 -6.50 -16.70 -12.64
N LYS A 212 -5.43 -17.35 -12.16
CA LYS A 212 -4.07 -17.25 -12.74
C LYS A 212 -3.60 -15.79 -12.88
N ASP A 213 -4.03 -14.94 -11.94
CA ASP A 213 -3.69 -13.53 -11.94
C ASP A 213 -2.19 -13.35 -11.69
N ALA A 214 -1.56 -12.45 -12.45
CA ALA A 214 -0.12 -12.17 -12.35
C ALA A 214 0.80 -13.40 -12.53
N LEU A 215 0.32 -14.47 -13.16
CA LEU A 215 1.09 -15.71 -13.36
C LEU A 215 2.42 -15.45 -14.08
N GLN A 216 2.42 -14.65 -15.15
CA GLN A 216 3.64 -14.26 -15.86
C GLN A 216 4.70 -13.63 -14.94
N ARG A 217 4.27 -12.77 -14.01
CA ARG A 217 5.16 -12.19 -13.00
C ARG A 217 5.67 -13.27 -12.05
N ILE A 218 4.81 -14.16 -11.57
CA ILE A 218 5.18 -15.15 -10.56
C ILE A 218 6.16 -16.20 -11.11
N LEU A 219 5.97 -16.60 -12.37
CA LEU A 219 6.78 -17.64 -13.03
C LEU A 219 8.09 -17.11 -13.62
N LYS A 220 8.25 -15.80 -13.76
CA LYS A 220 9.51 -15.25 -14.26
C LYS A 220 10.65 -15.61 -13.29
N THR A 221 11.75 -16.08 -13.86
CA THR A 221 12.97 -16.49 -13.17
C THR A 221 13.61 -15.32 -12.42
N ILE A 222 14.09 -15.58 -11.19
CA ILE A 222 14.78 -14.61 -10.33
C ILE A 222 16.22 -14.42 -10.80
N GLU A 223 16.55 -13.22 -11.25
CA GLU A 223 17.90 -12.83 -11.68
C GLU A 223 18.27 -11.51 -11.00
N LEU A 224 19.46 -11.41 -10.42
CA LEU A 224 19.95 -10.17 -9.84
C LEU A 224 20.15 -9.12 -10.95
N PRO A 225 19.40 -7.99 -10.91
CA PRO A 225 19.58 -6.92 -11.87
C PRO A 225 20.78 -6.04 -11.50
N TYR A 226 21.28 -5.25 -12.47
CA TYR A 226 22.23 -4.18 -12.16
C TYR A 226 21.59 -3.13 -11.23
N PRO A 227 22.26 -2.66 -10.18
CA PRO A 227 21.66 -1.76 -9.19
C PRO A 227 21.30 -0.39 -9.77
N VAL A 228 20.12 0.11 -9.42
CA VAL A 228 19.69 1.48 -9.75
C VAL A 228 20.02 2.36 -8.54
N LEU A 229 21.03 3.21 -8.69
CA LEU A 229 21.55 4.09 -7.64
C LEU A 229 21.57 5.56 -8.12
N PRO A 230 21.54 6.55 -7.22
CA PRO A 230 21.73 7.95 -7.59
C PRO A 230 23.20 8.22 -7.91
N GLU A 231 23.49 9.24 -8.73
CA GLU A 231 24.88 9.59 -9.11
C GLU A 231 25.63 10.29 -7.97
N ASN A 232 25.08 11.39 -7.45
CA ASN A 232 25.76 12.28 -6.51
C ASN A 232 24.83 12.65 -5.34
N ALA A 233 24.30 11.65 -4.65
CA ALA A 233 23.49 11.89 -3.47
C ALA A 233 24.34 11.93 -2.20
N ALA A 234 23.91 12.75 -1.23
CA ALA A 234 24.52 12.83 0.08
C ALA A 234 24.57 11.45 0.77
N PRO A 235 25.58 11.22 1.64
CA PRO A 235 25.66 10.00 2.43
C PRO A 235 24.40 9.79 3.25
N ALA A 236 23.95 8.54 3.36
CA ALA A 236 22.87 8.17 4.26
C ALA A 236 23.36 7.24 5.36
N ARG A 237 22.67 7.24 6.50
CA ARG A 237 22.83 6.27 7.58
C ARG A 237 21.54 5.48 7.75
N VAL A 238 21.67 4.18 7.97
CA VAL A 238 20.54 3.27 8.17
C VAL A 238 20.62 2.67 9.56
N PHE A 239 19.51 2.68 10.28
CA PHE A 239 19.34 2.11 11.60
C PHE A 239 18.37 0.95 11.57
N ARG A 240 18.52 0.05 12.54
CA ARG A 240 17.58 -1.05 12.79
C ARG A 240 17.15 -1.12 14.23
N THR A 241 16.23 -0.24 14.63
CA THR A 241 15.77 -0.10 16.01
C THR A 241 14.30 0.28 16.07
N ASP A 242 13.67 0.12 17.24
CA ASP A 242 12.39 0.75 17.53
C ASP A 242 12.54 2.28 17.35
N ALA A 243 11.56 2.91 16.71
CA ALA A 243 11.53 4.33 16.46
C ALA A 243 11.52 5.16 17.76
N ASN A 244 10.81 4.69 18.79
CA ASN A 244 10.71 5.35 20.10
C ASN A 244 12.04 5.31 20.86
N ASP A 245 12.84 4.27 20.65
CA ASP A 245 14.19 4.16 21.20
C ASP A 245 15.18 5.05 20.43
N LEU A 246 15.11 5.03 19.09
CA LEU A 246 16.04 5.80 18.25
C LEU A 246 15.93 7.31 18.46
N VAL A 247 14.73 7.87 18.61
CA VAL A 247 14.57 9.32 18.86
C VAL A 247 15.18 9.79 20.18
N ARG A 248 15.52 8.87 21.09
CA ARG A 248 16.19 9.15 22.36
C ARG A 248 17.71 8.97 22.27
N SER A 249 18.21 8.42 21.17
CA SER A 249 19.63 8.14 20.97
C SER A 249 20.41 9.37 20.54
N ASP A 250 21.64 9.51 21.05
CA ASP A 250 22.59 10.53 20.59
C ASP A 250 23.15 10.24 19.19
N GLU A 251 22.95 9.04 18.67
CA GLU A 251 23.35 8.70 17.29
C GLU A 251 22.47 9.36 16.22
N LEU A 252 21.25 9.78 16.59
CA LEU A 252 20.31 10.43 15.68
C LEU A 252 20.47 11.96 15.78
N PRO A 253 20.92 12.66 14.73
CA PRO A 253 21.08 14.12 14.79
C PRO A 253 19.74 14.84 14.82
N ASP A 254 19.78 16.13 15.14
CA ASP A 254 18.65 17.03 14.93
C ASP A 254 18.34 17.12 13.43
N ALA A 255 17.06 17.01 13.09
CA ALA A 255 16.61 16.98 11.70
C ALA A 255 15.95 18.30 11.27
N ASP A 256 16.15 18.69 10.01
CA ASP A 256 15.30 19.71 9.39
C ASP A 256 13.90 19.16 9.16
N VAL A 257 13.82 17.89 8.70
CA VAL A 257 12.55 17.21 8.48
C VAL A 257 12.59 15.78 9.01
N THR A 258 11.66 15.42 9.90
CA THR A 258 11.41 14.03 10.30
C THR A 258 10.12 13.53 9.66
N TYR A 259 10.20 12.44 8.92
CA TYR A 259 9.06 11.75 8.33
C TYR A 259 8.64 10.55 9.17
N MET A 260 7.33 10.40 9.36
CA MET A 260 6.71 9.33 10.12
C MET A 260 5.57 8.70 9.32
N ASP A 261 5.66 7.39 9.12
CA ASP A 261 4.60 6.56 8.53
C ASP A 261 4.32 5.36 9.44
N PRO A 262 3.80 5.61 10.66
CA PRO A 262 3.61 4.54 11.63
C PRO A 262 2.56 3.53 11.11
N PRO A 263 2.66 2.25 11.52
CA PRO A 263 1.65 1.25 11.20
C PRO A 263 0.23 1.75 11.51
N TYR A 264 -0.63 1.77 10.49
CA TYR A 264 -2.00 2.30 10.59
C TYR A 264 -3.06 1.20 10.74
N ASN A 265 -2.66 -0.07 10.86
CA ASN A 265 -3.55 -1.21 11.00
C ASN A 265 -2.93 -2.26 11.94
N GLN A 266 -3.70 -3.31 12.25
CA GLN A 266 -3.32 -4.37 13.20
C GLN A 266 -2.27 -5.37 12.66
N HIS A 267 -1.68 -5.12 11.49
CA HIS A 267 -0.75 -6.06 10.86
C HIS A 267 0.68 -5.87 11.35
N GLN A 268 1.20 -6.90 12.01
CA GLN A 268 2.59 -6.98 12.45
C GLN A 268 3.51 -7.30 11.26
N TYR A 269 4.42 -6.38 10.93
CA TYR A 269 5.26 -6.48 9.74
C TYR A 269 6.22 -7.67 9.77
N GLY A 270 6.87 -7.97 10.88
CA GLY A 270 7.73 -9.17 11.02
C GLY A 270 7.01 -10.48 10.71
N SER A 271 5.73 -10.60 11.10
CA SER A 271 4.91 -11.77 10.75
C SER A 271 4.41 -11.74 9.29
N ASN A 272 4.09 -10.56 8.78
CA ASN A 272 3.53 -10.36 7.45
C ASN A 272 4.56 -10.46 6.32
N TYR A 273 5.83 -10.18 6.62
CA TYR A 273 6.96 -10.15 5.69
C TYR A 273 8.04 -11.16 6.10
N HIS A 274 7.67 -12.19 6.86
CA HIS A 274 8.63 -13.12 7.45
C HIS A 274 9.53 -13.81 6.40
N ILE A 275 9.03 -14.08 5.18
CA ILE A 275 9.82 -14.67 4.10
C ILE A 275 10.97 -13.75 3.68
N LEU A 276 10.77 -12.43 3.68
CA LEU A 276 11.85 -11.49 3.39
C LEU A 276 12.91 -11.52 4.49
N ASN A 277 12.52 -11.63 5.77
CA ASN A 277 13.48 -11.85 6.87
C ASN A 277 14.15 -13.23 6.80
N THR A 278 13.42 -14.28 6.40
CA THR A 278 13.98 -15.61 6.15
C THR A 278 15.12 -15.54 5.13
N ILE A 279 14.91 -14.80 4.03
CA ILE A 279 15.93 -14.62 2.98
C ILE A 279 17.07 -13.70 3.45
N ALA A 280 16.74 -12.61 4.16
CA ALA A 280 17.70 -11.63 4.65
C ALA A 280 18.67 -12.22 5.69
N LEU A 281 18.12 -12.82 6.75
CA LEU A 281 18.90 -13.39 7.86
C LEU A 281 19.63 -14.67 7.45
N TRP A 282 19.01 -15.49 6.59
CA TRP A 282 19.56 -16.74 6.07
C TRP A 282 20.11 -17.70 7.14
N ASP A 283 19.54 -17.66 8.34
CA ASP A 283 19.84 -18.52 9.49
C ASP A 283 19.21 -19.91 9.39
N LYS A 284 18.57 -20.22 8.24
CA LYS A 284 18.02 -21.52 7.85
C LYS A 284 17.18 -22.22 8.94
N ILE A 285 16.38 -21.46 9.70
CA ILE A 285 15.49 -22.02 10.73
C ILE A 285 14.55 -23.07 10.11
N PRO A 286 14.58 -24.34 10.54
CA PRO A 286 13.74 -25.38 9.96
C PRO A 286 12.25 -25.04 9.98
N ALA A 287 11.55 -25.33 8.89
CA ALA A 287 10.11 -25.08 8.74
C ALA A 287 9.35 -26.37 8.39
N PRO A 288 9.16 -27.29 9.36
CA PRO A 288 8.68 -28.65 9.12
C PRO A 288 7.37 -28.73 8.30
N MET A 289 7.27 -29.75 7.44
CA MET A 289 6.09 -30.04 6.60
C MET A 289 5.09 -30.96 7.32
N ILE A 290 4.79 -30.64 8.59
CA ILE A 290 3.92 -31.47 9.43
C ILE A 290 2.45 -31.29 9.01
N LEU A 291 1.77 -32.40 8.73
CA LEU A 291 0.35 -32.44 8.44
C LEU A 291 -0.47 -32.58 9.72
N ASN A 292 -1.66 -31.99 9.74
CA ASN A 292 -2.66 -32.22 10.78
C ASN A 292 -3.49 -33.49 10.49
N GLU A 293 -4.41 -33.83 11.37
CA GLU A 293 -5.32 -34.99 11.26
C GLU A 293 -6.14 -35.04 9.97
N LYS A 294 -6.26 -33.91 9.24
CA LYS A 294 -6.98 -33.80 7.97
C LYS A 294 -6.07 -33.91 6.74
N GLY A 295 -4.78 -34.25 6.93
CA GLY A 295 -3.80 -34.32 5.85
C GLY A 295 -3.41 -32.96 5.27
N ILE A 296 -3.56 -31.87 6.02
CA ILE A 296 -3.23 -30.50 5.59
C ILE A 296 -2.10 -29.96 6.45
N LEU A 297 -1.19 -29.17 5.86
CA LEU A 297 -0.13 -28.46 6.59
C LEU A 297 -0.67 -27.77 7.84
N LYS A 298 -0.13 -28.15 9.00
CA LYS A 298 -0.43 -27.54 10.29
C LYS A 298 0.00 -26.06 10.30
N GLU A 299 1.23 -25.79 9.84
CA GLU A 299 1.76 -24.44 9.70
C GLU A 299 1.84 -24.03 8.23
N LYS A 300 0.74 -23.47 7.71
CA LYS A 300 0.61 -23.13 6.29
C LYS A 300 1.70 -22.22 5.76
N ALA A 301 2.05 -21.16 6.48
CA ALA A 301 3.05 -20.19 6.04
C ALA A 301 4.44 -20.39 6.67
N ALA A 302 4.56 -21.21 7.73
CA ALA A 302 5.77 -21.32 8.55
C ALA A 302 6.36 -19.94 8.91
N ILE A 303 5.53 -19.11 9.54
CA ILE A 303 5.95 -17.80 10.06
C ILE A 303 6.97 -18.02 11.17
N ARG A 304 8.18 -17.48 10.99
CA ARG A 304 9.28 -17.58 11.97
C ARG A 304 8.85 -17.03 13.33
N LYS A 305 8.97 -17.78 14.43
CA LYS A 305 8.43 -17.38 15.74
C LYS A 305 9.12 -16.16 16.36
N ASP A 306 10.35 -15.89 15.96
CA ASP A 306 11.14 -14.75 16.45
C ASP A 306 10.65 -13.39 15.94
N TRP A 307 9.64 -13.33 15.05
CA TRP A 307 8.96 -12.09 14.66
C TRP A 307 8.45 -11.29 15.88
N ILE A 308 8.21 -11.94 17.02
CA ILE A 308 7.76 -11.31 18.27
C ILE A 308 8.79 -10.26 18.77
N LYS A 309 10.08 -10.39 18.39
CA LYS A 309 11.13 -9.42 18.74
C LYS A 309 10.90 -8.04 18.11
N THR A 310 10.18 -7.95 17.00
CA THR A 310 9.83 -6.69 16.30
C THR A 310 8.33 -6.38 16.40
N ARG A 311 7.69 -6.79 17.50
CA ARG A 311 6.25 -6.62 17.71
C ARG A 311 5.92 -5.17 18.07
N SER A 312 5.49 -4.41 17.07
CA SER A 312 5.22 -2.99 17.20
C SER A 312 3.98 -2.65 18.03
N SER A 313 4.12 -1.69 18.94
CA SER A 313 3.02 -1.09 19.72
C SER A 313 2.02 -0.34 18.84
N TYR A 314 2.44 0.17 17.67
CA TYR A 314 1.58 0.88 16.72
C TYR A 314 0.50 0.01 16.09
N CYS A 315 0.66 -1.32 16.11
CA CYS A 315 -0.35 -2.26 15.61
C CYS A 315 -1.46 -2.57 16.62
N TYR A 316 -1.46 -1.95 17.81
CA TYR A 316 -2.46 -2.17 18.85
C TYR A 316 -3.24 -0.89 19.16
N LYS A 317 -4.57 -0.92 19.01
CA LYS A 317 -5.45 0.26 19.23
C LYS A 317 -5.27 0.93 20.58
N ASN A 318 -5.05 0.15 21.63
CA ASN A 318 -4.89 0.65 22.99
C ASN A 318 -3.46 1.12 23.33
N LYS A 319 -2.48 0.95 22.44
CA LYS A 319 -1.07 1.36 22.66
C LYS A 319 -0.57 2.38 21.65
N ALA A 320 -1.12 2.39 20.43
CA ALA A 320 -0.59 3.19 19.33
C ALA A 320 -0.58 4.70 19.62
N SER A 321 -1.62 5.24 20.27
CA SER A 321 -1.69 6.67 20.59
C SER A 321 -0.63 7.10 21.59
N GLU A 322 -0.37 6.28 22.61
CA GLU A 322 0.66 6.54 23.63
C GLU A 322 2.05 6.47 23.02
N ALA A 323 2.34 5.40 22.26
CA ALA A 323 3.60 5.25 21.54
C ALA A 323 3.85 6.42 20.56
N PHE A 324 2.81 6.87 19.84
CA PHE A 324 2.92 8.01 18.94
C PHE A 324 3.18 9.33 19.67
N SER A 325 2.50 9.58 20.79
CA SER A 325 2.73 10.77 21.62
C SER A 325 4.16 10.81 22.16
N GLU A 326 4.67 9.68 22.66
CA GLU A 326 6.04 9.57 23.15
C GLU A 326 7.07 9.81 22.04
N LEU A 327 6.87 9.20 20.85
CA LEU A 327 7.74 9.42 19.69
C LEU A 327 7.79 10.91 19.33
N LEU A 328 6.63 11.54 19.19
CA LEU A 328 6.54 12.94 18.77
C LEU A 328 7.15 13.88 19.80
N LYS A 329 6.93 13.61 21.10
CA LYS A 329 7.50 14.39 22.20
C LYS A 329 9.04 14.40 22.14
N ASN A 330 9.67 13.24 21.97
CA ASN A 330 11.13 13.11 21.96
C ASN A 330 11.79 13.45 20.62
N THR A 331 11.03 13.56 19.53
CA THR A 331 11.59 13.89 18.21
C THR A 331 12.21 15.29 18.20
N ARG A 332 13.51 15.38 17.85
CA ARG A 332 14.26 16.63 17.64
C ARG A 332 14.25 17.00 16.16
N SER A 333 13.30 17.85 15.77
CA SER A 333 13.11 18.22 14.37
C SER A 333 12.46 19.59 14.21
N LYS A 334 12.83 20.35 13.17
CA LYS A 334 12.14 21.61 12.82
C LYS A 334 10.75 21.34 12.24
N ARG A 335 10.63 20.32 11.39
CA ARG A 335 9.40 19.96 10.68
C ARG A 335 9.12 18.47 10.79
N ILE A 336 7.91 18.10 11.18
CA ILE A 336 7.51 16.70 11.24
C ILE A 336 6.43 16.45 10.19
N LEU A 337 6.67 15.51 9.29
CA LEU A 337 5.74 15.09 8.24
C LEU A 337 5.18 13.72 8.59
N ILE A 338 3.86 13.61 8.68
CA ILE A 338 3.18 12.36 9.05
C ILE A 338 2.25 11.97 7.92
N SER A 339 2.54 10.84 7.27
CA SER A 339 1.57 10.24 6.35
C SER A 339 0.62 9.36 7.13
N TYR A 340 -0.68 9.65 7.05
CA TYR A 340 -1.70 8.86 7.74
C TYR A 340 -3.00 8.80 6.95
N SER A 341 -3.86 7.87 7.35
CA SER A 341 -5.22 7.76 6.79
C SER A 341 -6.25 8.09 7.87
N ASN A 342 -7.41 8.59 7.46
CA ASN A 342 -8.51 8.85 8.39
C ASN A 342 -9.15 7.59 9.01
N ASP A 343 -8.79 6.38 8.55
CA ASP A 343 -9.27 5.07 9.04
C ASP A 343 -8.16 4.29 9.79
N GLY A 344 -7.17 5.01 10.33
CA GLY A 344 -6.03 4.40 11.04
C GLY A 344 -6.35 3.91 12.47
N VAL A 345 -5.43 3.13 13.04
CA VAL A 345 -5.49 2.64 14.43
C VAL A 345 -5.60 3.78 15.44
N ILE A 346 -4.89 4.88 15.21
CA ILE A 346 -4.97 6.11 16.00
C ILE A 346 -6.09 6.97 15.40
N PRO A 347 -7.15 7.30 16.16
CA PRO A 347 -8.21 8.16 15.67
C PRO A 347 -7.64 9.51 15.20
N PHE A 348 -8.16 10.03 14.09
CA PHE A 348 -7.64 11.27 13.50
C PHE A 348 -7.63 12.47 14.47
N GLU A 349 -8.70 12.64 15.26
CA GLU A 349 -8.77 13.70 16.26
C GLU A 349 -7.71 13.52 17.37
N THR A 350 -7.45 12.28 17.79
CA THR A 350 -6.37 11.97 18.75
C THR A 350 -4.99 12.30 18.17
N MET A 351 -4.73 11.88 16.92
CA MET A 351 -3.50 12.21 16.19
C MET A 351 -3.30 13.73 16.09
N MET A 352 -4.36 14.46 15.72
CA MET A 352 -4.30 15.91 15.60
C MET A 352 -4.00 16.59 16.94
N ASN A 353 -4.61 16.14 18.03
CA ASN A 353 -4.34 16.68 19.37
C ASN A 353 -2.87 16.48 19.78
N ILE A 354 -2.35 15.26 19.59
CA ILE A 354 -0.94 14.94 19.87
C ILE A 354 -0.01 15.84 19.04
N CYS A 355 -0.32 16.05 17.76
CA CYS A 355 0.48 16.92 16.89
C CYS A 355 0.45 18.40 17.30
N GLU A 356 -0.68 18.90 17.79
CA GLU A 356 -0.80 20.29 18.27
C GLU A 356 -0.03 20.56 19.55
N GLU A 357 0.19 19.55 20.39
CA GLU A 357 1.04 19.67 21.57
C GLU A 357 2.51 19.93 21.16
N LYS A 358 2.93 19.45 19.98
CA LYS A 358 4.29 19.62 19.47
C LYS A 358 4.50 20.90 18.67
N GLY A 359 3.48 21.41 17.98
CA GLY A 359 3.61 22.63 17.18
C GLY A 359 2.44 22.96 16.29
N LYS A 360 2.62 23.94 15.39
CA LYS A 360 1.59 24.38 14.45
C LYS A 360 1.35 23.34 13.37
N ILE A 361 0.13 22.83 13.30
CA ILE A 361 -0.27 21.83 12.32
C ILE A 361 -0.78 22.45 11.00
N SER A 362 -0.56 21.70 9.91
CA SER A 362 -1.18 21.92 8.60
C SER A 362 -1.37 20.58 7.89
N ILE A 363 -2.16 20.55 6.81
CA ILE A 363 -2.34 19.36 5.97
C ILE A 363 -2.00 19.71 4.54
N ILE A 364 -1.24 18.83 3.91
CA ILE A 364 -0.95 18.81 2.48
C ILE A 364 -1.72 17.63 1.91
N SER A 365 -2.47 17.90 0.85
CA SER A 365 -3.49 16.96 0.40
C SER A 365 -3.71 17.08 -1.12
N ASN A 366 -3.68 15.98 -1.87
CA ASN A 366 -3.92 15.99 -3.32
C ASN A 366 -5.40 16.27 -3.66
N GLU A 367 -5.69 17.23 -4.55
CA GLU A 367 -7.06 17.47 -5.03
C GLU A 367 -7.66 16.24 -5.74
N TYR A 368 -6.81 15.33 -6.24
CA TYR A 368 -7.21 14.13 -6.96
C TYR A 368 -6.49 12.89 -6.44
N THR A 369 -7.14 12.05 -5.65
CA THR A 369 -6.76 10.63 -5.56
C THR A 369 -7.93 9.72 -5.89
N LYS A 370 -7.82 9.12 -7.09
CA LYS A 370 -8.46 7.84 -7.43
C LYS A 370 -7.68 6.75 -6.71
N TYR A 371 -8.32 6.02 -5.79
CA TYR A 371 -7.81 4.75 -5.30
C TYR A 371 -8.77 3.60 -5.68
N ARG A 372 -8.19 2.51 -6.19
CA ARG A 372 -8.81 1.19 -6.39
C ARG A 372 -7.84 0.14 -5.81
N GLY A 373 -8.39 -0.85 -5.10
CA GLY A 373 -7.82 -2.21 -5.06
C GLY A 373 -7.76 -2.89 -3.69
N GLY A 374 -8.60 -3.90 -3.50
CA GLY A 374 -8.61 -4.88 -2.40
C GLY A 374 -10.02 -5.47 -2.23
N ARG A 375 -10.19 -6.80 -2.05
CA ARG A 375 -11.49 -7.49 -1.91
C ARG A 375 -12.38 -6.74 -0.90
N GLN A 376 -13.48 -6.15 -1.39
CA GLN A 376 -14.38 -5.32 -0.59
C GLN A 376 -15.53 -6.17 -0.06
N SER A 377 -15.85 -6.05 1.22
CA SER A 377 -17.07 -6.61 1.80
C SER A 377 -18.29 -5.81 1.32
N ASN A 378 -19.48 -6.41 1.39
CA ASN A 378 -20.75 -5.78 0.97
C ASN A 378 -20.99 -4.40 1.62
N HIS A 379 -20.51 -4.20 2.85
CA HIS A 379 -20.72 -2.99 3.64
C HIS A 379 -19.57 -1.97 3.60
N ARG A 380 -18.42 -2.27 2.97
CA ARG A 380 -17.29 -1.32 2.94
C ARG A 380 -17.47 -0.32 1.79
N LEU A 381 -18.23 0.73 2.05
CA LEU A 381 -18.48 1.86 1.13
C LEU A 381 -17.67 3.12 1.46
N HIS A 382 -16.95 3.15 2.58
CA HIS A 382 -16.13 4.29 2.98
C HIS A 382 -14.89 4.42 2.10
N SER A 383 -14.55 5.66 1.78
CA SER A 383 -13.37 6.01 1.02
C SER A 383 -12.32 6.57 1.99
N ASN A 384 -11.14 5.99 1.95
CA ASN A 384 -10.03 6.41 2.79
C ASN A 384 -9.44 7.69 2.18
N ILE A 385 -9.27 8.71 3.02
CA ILE A 385 -8.59 9.95 2.67
C ILE A 385 -7.15 9.81 3.16
N GLU A 386 -6.22 9.76 2.20
CA GLU A 386 -4.78 9.88 2.49
C GLU A 386 -4.39 11.36 2.52
N PHE A 387 -3.59 11.74 3.51
CA PHE A 387 -3.05 13.08 3.68
C PHE A 387 -1.65 13.01 4.28
N VAL A 388 -0.88 14.10 4.10
CA VAL A 388 0.36 14.34 4.84
C VAL A 388 0.08 15.49 5.80
N MET A 389 0.12 15.20 7.10
CA MET A 389 0.07 16.23 8.13
C MET A 389 1.49 16.77 8.33
N ALA A 390 1.62 18.08 8.40
CA ALA A 390 2.89 18.74 8.68
C ALA A 390 2.80 19.51 10.00
N VAL A 391 3.76 19.28 10.88
CA VAL A 391 3.92 19.98 12.16
C VAL A 391 5.15 20.88 12.07
N ASP A 392 4.95 22.17 12.33
CA ASP A 392 6.02 23.14 12.49
C ASP A 392 6.32 23.31 13.98
N THR A 393 7.46 22.80 14.44
CA THR A 393 7.78 22.71 15.87
C THR A 393 8.24 24.05 16.45
N GLY A 394 8.63 25.00 15.59
CA GLY A 394 9.03 26.35 15.99
C GLY A 394 7.87 27.32 16.16
N LEU A 395 6.66 26.93 15.76
CA LEU A 395 5.46 27.79 15.82
C LEU A 395 4.42 27.23 16.80
N PRO A 396 3.76 28.09 17.59
CA PRO A 396 2.72 27.64 18.51
C PRO A 396 1.49 27.15 17.75
N SER A 397 0.81 26.16 18.34
CA SER A 397 -0.48 25.69 17.84
C SER A 397 -1.53 26.80 17.92
N ASN A 398 -2.52 26.75 17.03
CA ASN A 398 -3.61 27.71 17.00
C ASN A 398 -4.89 27.06 16.46
N THR A 399 -6.03 27.54 16.96
CA THR A 399 -7.36 27.02 16.60
C THR A 399 -7.69 27.24 15.10
N TYR A 400 -7.10 28.25 14.47
CA TYR A 400 -7.31 28.54 13.04
C TYR A 400 -6.80 27.40 12.15
N SER A 401 -5.57 26.91 12.39
CA SER A 401 -4.99 25.75 11.70
C SER A 401 -5.89 24.52 11.81
N ARG A 402 -6.39 24.22 13.01
CA ARG A 402 -7.30 23.10 13.28
C ARG A 402 -8.59 23.21 12.46
N ASN A 403 -9.23 24.37 12.50
CA ASN A 403 -10.48 24.60 11.79
C ASN A 403 -10.30 24.54 10.27
N LYS A 404 -9.16 25.04 9.76
CA LYS A 404 -8.80 24.93 8.34
C LYS A 404 -8.62 23.47 7.91
N ILE A 405 -7.93 22.66 8.72
CA ILE A 405 -7.75 21.22 8.49
C ILE A 405 -9.09 20.50 8.43
N ARG A 406 -9.96 20.70 9.43
CA ARG A 406 -11.31 20.09 9.46
C ARG A 406 -12.13 20.49 8.24
N LYS A 407 -12.05 21.75 7.81
CA LYS A 407 -12.74 22.22 6.60
C LYS A 407 -12.22 21.53 5.34
N ILE A 408 -10.90 21.37 5.19
CA ILE A 408 -10.31 20.66 4.05
C ILE A 408 -10.78 19.19 4.01
N LEU A 409 -10.85 18.52 5.17
CA LEU A 409 -11.32 17.14 5.25
C LEU A 409 -12.81 17.02 4.92
N LEU A 410 -13.66 17.92 5.44
CA LEU A 410 -15.10 17.94 5.09
C LEU A 410 -15.33 18.13 3.59
N LEU A 411 -14.58 19.01 2.94
CA LEU A 411 -14.66 19.21 1.49
C LEU A 411 -14.28 17.94 0.71
N ARG A 412 -13.32 17.17 1.21
CA ARG A 412 -12.92 15.89 0.61
C ARG A 412 -13.96 14.80 0.82
N GLU A 413 -14.53 14.70 2.02
CA GLU A 413 -15.62 13.78 2.30
C GLU A 413 -16.80 14.06 1.38
N LEU A 414 -17.15 15.33 1.16
CA LEU A 414 -18.15 15.75 0.18
C LEU A 414 -17.77 15.38 -1.26
N ALA A 415 -16.53 15.59 -1.68
CA ALA A 415 -16.08 15.15 -3.01
C ALA A 415 -16.16 13.62 -3.18
N LEU A 416 -15.97 12.86 -2.11
CA LEU A 416 -16.12 11.40 -2.11
C LEU A 416 -17.58 10.96 -2.20
N MET A 417 -18.52 11.80 -1.77
CA MET A 417 -19.96 11.56 -1.91
C MET A 417 -20.38 11.45 -3.38
N GLU A 418 -19.67 12.06 -4.33
CA GLU A 418 -19.98 11.96 -5.76
C GLU A 418 -19.77 10.55 -6.35
N LYS A 419 -18.99 9.71 -5.65
CA LYS A 419 -18.70 8.33 -6.07
C LYS A 419 -19.71 7.31 -5.53
N LYS A 420 -20.61 7.73 -4.64
CA LYS A 420 -21.64 6.86 -4.07
C LYS A 420 -22.86 6.79 -5.00
N VAL A 421 -23.59 5.68 -4.89
CA VAL A 421 -24.90 5.53 -5.52
C VAL A 421 -25.96 5.97 -4.53
N TYR A 422 -26.97 6.69 -5.00
CA TYR A 422 -28.00 7.27 -4.14
C TYR A 422 -29.36 6.62 -4.34
N LYS A 423 -30.16 6.65 -3.27
CA LYS A 423 -31.57 6.28 -3.32
C LYS A 423 -32.33 7.48 -3.89
N ILE A 424 -32.89 7.33 -5.09
CA ILE A 424 -33.55 8.44 -5.80
C ILE A 424 -34.68 9.05 -4.95
N ASN A 425 -35.50 8.21 -4.32
CA ASN A 425 -36.59 8.69 -3.47
C ASN A 425 -36.08 9.46 -2.24
N SER A 426 -34.98 9.02 -1.63
CA SER A 426 -34.38 9.73 -0.48
C SER A 426 -33.76 11.05 -0.89
N LEU A 427 -33.18 11.14 -2.10
CA LEU A 427 -32.72 12.42 -2.65
C LEU A 427 -33.90 13.36 -2.92
N ALA A 428 -34.97 12.86 -3.53
CA ALA A 428 -36.16 13.65 -3.81
C ALA A 428 -36.80 14.20 -2.52
N GLN A 429 -36.86 13.38 -1.47
CA GLN A 429 -37.34 13.82 -0.16
C GLN A 429 -36.42 14.85 0.50
N ALA A 430 -35.11 14.73 0.32
CA ALA A 430 -34.11 15.60 0.94
C ALA A 430 -33.94 16.95 0.23
N PHE A 431 -34.09 16.98 -1.10
CA PHE A 431 -33.74 18.13 -1.94
C PHE A 431 -34.88 18.63 -2.83
N GLY A 432 -36.06 18.00 -2.80
CA GLY A 432 -37.20 18.35 -3.66
C GLY A 432 -37.25 17.52 -4.95
N ASP A 433 -38.21 17.86 -5.82
CA ASP A 433 -38.45 17.09 -7.05
C ASP A 433 -37.19 17.06 -7.95
N LEU A 434 -36.90 15.88 -8.51
CA LEU A 434 -35.70 15.59 -9.31
C LEU A 434 -35.97 15.69 -10.81
N THR A 435 -37.03 16.40 -11.20
CA THR A 435 -37.43 16.56 -12.60
C THR A 435 -36.33 17.24 -13.41
N GLY A 436 -35.69 16.49 -14.31
CA GLY A 436 -34.65 17.01 -15.21
C GLY A 436 -33.20 16.66 -14.85
N CYS A 437 -32.94 15.76 -13.89
CA CYS A 437 -31.60 15.35 -13.45
C CYS A 437 -30.74 16.47 -12.84
N GLU A 438 -31.28 17.67 -12.65
CA GLU A 438 -30.61 18.79 -12.01
C GLU A 438 -31.42 19.30 -10.83
N ILE A 439 -30.74 19.57 -9.73
CA ILE A 439 -31.31 20.12 -8.51
C ILE A 439 -30.64 21.46 -8.27
N ASN A 440 -31.42 22.54 -8.29
CA ASN A 440 -30.94 23.90 -8.03
C ASN A 440 -31.75 24.49 -6.87
N LEU A 441 -31.11 24.70 -5.72
CA LEU A 441 -31.78 25.23 -4.52
C LEU A 441 -30.84 26.06 -3.64
N ILE A 442 -31.42 26.80 -2.69
CA ILE A 442 -30.67 27.49 -1.64
C ILE A 442 -30.60 26.57 -0.41
N TYR A 443 -29.40 26.08 -0.08
CA TYR A 443 -29.16 25.22 1.08
C TYR A 443 -28.32 25.95 2.13
N SER A 444 -28.84 26.08 3.35
CA SER A 444 -28.15 26.80 4.44
C SER A 444 -27.65 28.19 3.99
N GLY A 445 -28.47 28.93 3.25
CA GLY A 445 -28.16 30.27 2.73
C GLY A 445 -27.18 30.32 1.55
N ASN A 446 -26.80 29.18 0.97
CA ASN A 446 -25.86 29.12 -0.15
C ASN A 446 -26.49 28.45 -1.38
N PRO A 447 -26.16 28.88 -2.61
CA PRO A 447 -26.62 28.19 -3.82
C PRO A 447 -25.99 26.80 -3.91
N LEU A 448 -26.84 25.78 -4.02
CA LEU A 448 -26.48 24.39 -4.20
C LEU A 448 -27.03 23.89 -5.54
N ARG A 449 -26.12 23.46 -6.40
CA ARG A 449 -26.39 22.78 -7.66
C ARG A 449 -25.91 21.35 -7.59
N LEU A 450 -26.80 20.40 -7.81
CA LEU A 450 -26.50 18.98 -7.89
C LEU A 450 -26.98 18.43 -9.23
N ASN A 451 -26.20 17.53 -9.84
CA ASN A 451 -26.58 16.89 -11.10
C ASN A 451 -26.54 15.36 -10.92
N LEU A 452 -27.65 14.68 -11.26
CA LEU A 452 -27.76 13.23 -11.28
C LEU A 452 -27.31 12.68 -12.64
N LYS A 453 -26.05 12.24 -12.71
CA LYS A 453 -25.51 11.57 -13.89
C LYS A 453 -26.00 10.13 -13.96
N GLN A 454 -26.57 9.77 -15.11
CA GLN A 454 -27.09 8.42 -15.41
C GLN A 454 -28.11 7.93 -14.36
N SER A 455 -28.79 8.87 -13.70
CA SER A 455 -29.71 8.61 -12.58
C SER A 455 -29.09 7.85 -11.39
N LEU A 456 -27.75 7.80 -11.29
CA LEU A 456 -27.02 6.95 -10.33
C LEU A 456 -26.05 7.73 -9.44
N PHE A 457 -25.30 8.64 -10.04
CA PHE A 457 -24.23 9.37 -9.38
C PHE A 457 -24.61 10.84 -9.28
N LEU A 458 -24.35 11.43 -8.12
CA LEU A 458 -24.59 12.84 -7.87
C LEU A 458 -23.28 13.62 -8.07
N THR A 459 -23.25 14.67 -8.88
CA THR A 459 -22.14 15.63 -8.92
C THR A 459 -22.55 16.94 -8.26
N ILE A 460 -21.64 17.53 -7.49
CA ILE A 460 -21.86 18.78 -6.77
C ILE A 460 -21.23 19.92 -7.57
N GLU A 461 -22.06 20.71 -8.26
CA GLU A 461 -21.62 21.79 -9.14
C GLU A 461 -21.65 23.14 -8.42
N SER A 462 -21.16 23.15 -7.18
CA SER A 462 -21.19 24.32 -6.30
C SER A 462 -19.81 24.63 -5.74
N ASN A 463 -19.50 25.92 -5.57
CA ASN A 463 -18.25 26.34 -4.94
C ASN A 463 -18.32 26.17 -3.41
N LEU A 464 -18.15 24.92 -2.95
CA LEU A 464 -18.20 24.56 -1.54
C LEU A 464 -17.07 25.18 -0.71
N LYS A 465 -15.97 25.63 -1.34
CA LYS A 465 -14.82 26.23 -0.63
C LYS A 465 -15.23 27.46 0.19
N ASN A 466 -16.25 28.20 -0.26
CA ASN A 466 -16.73 29.41 0.41
C ASN A 466 -17.75 29.13 1.52
N TRP A 467 -18.25 27.91 1.65
CA TRP A 467 -19.26 27.57 2.64
C TRP A 467 -18.68 27.50 4.06
N SER A 468 -19.54 27.73 5.06
CA SER A 468 -19.18 27.53 6.47
C SER A 468 -19.03 26.03 6.78
N SER A 469 -18.17 25.69 7.76
CA SER A 469 -18.00 24.30 8.19
C SER A 469 -19.29 23.67 8.72
N SER A 470 -20.19 24.48 9.31
CA SER A 470 -21.52 24.02 9.75
C SER A 470 -22.40 23.62 8.57
N SER A 471 -22.47 24.46 7.53
CA SER A 471 -23.21 24.18 6.30
C SER A 471 -22.68 22.93 5.58
N LEU A 472 -21.35 22.78 5.51
CA LEU A 472 -20.70 21.61 4.91
C LEU A 472 -21.04 20.31 5.66
N LYS A 473 -20.99 20.32 7.01
CA LYS A 473 -21.39 19.17 7.84
C LYS A 473 -22.84 18.76 7.63
N LYS A 474 -23.75 19.75 7.57
CA LYS A 474 -25.18 19.49 7.31
C LYS A 474 -25.40 18.86 5.94
N LEU A 475 -24.74 19.39 4.90
CA LEU A 475 -24.80 18.83 3.55
C LEU A 475 -24.26 17.39 3.51
N LEU A 476 -23.10 17.16 4.14
CA LEU A 476 -22.49 15.83 4.18
C LEU A 476 -23.42 14.82 4.85
N TYR A 477 -23.94 15.16 6.04
CA TYR A 477 -24.89 14.31 6.77
C TYR A 477 -26.13 13.96 5.92
N LEU A 478 -26.69 14.96 5.24
CA LEU A 478 -27.85 14.76 4.39
C LEU A 478 -27.54 13.83 3.21
N LEU A 479 -26.44 14.07 2.49
CA LEU A 479 -26.01 13.19 1.40
C LEU A 479 -25.72 11.76 1.89
N GLU A 480 -25.10 11.60 3.06
CA GLU A 480 -24.84 10.28 3.65
C GLU A 480 -26.12 9.52 3.98
N SER A 481 -27.16 10.23 4.43
CA SER A 481 -28.47 9.64 4.70
C SER A 481 -29.18 9.14 3.43
N CYS A 482 -28.94 9.81 2.28
CA CYS A 482 -29.52 9.46 0.98
C CYS A 482 -28.73 8.37 0.22
N ALA A 483 -27.46 8.15 0.58
CA ALA A 483 -26.60 7.19 -0.10
C ALA A 483 -26.99 5.73 0.19
N CYS A 484 -26.77 4.83 -0.77
CA CYS A 484 -26.87 3.39 -0.55
C CYS A 484 -25.83 2.93 0.47
N LYS A 485 -26.20 1.99 1.34
CA LYS A 485 -25.38 1.47 2.45
C LYS A 485 -24.79 0.08 2.18
N SER A 486 -25.21 -0.57 1.10
CA SER A 486 -24.67 -1.88 0.67
C SER A 486 -24.66 -2.01 -0.85
N ARG A 487 -23.87 -2.93 -1.38
CA ARG A 487 -23.86 -3.23 -2.83
C ARG A 487 -25.20 -3.78 -3.30
N THR A 488 -25.90 -4.51 -2.43
CA THR A 488 -27.27 -4.97 -2.68
C THR A 488 -28.23 -3.78 -2.89
N GLU A 489 -28.14 -2.73 -2.04
CA GLU A 489 -28.93 -1.51 -2.23
C GLU A 489 -28.55 -0.79 -3.54
N GLU A 490 -27.27 -0.68 -3.87
CA GLU A 490 -26.82 -0.07 -5.13
C GLU A 490 -27.40 -0.80 -6.35
N LEU A 491 -27.41 -2.14 -6.34
CA LEU A 491 -27.95 -2.96 -7.43
C LEU A 491 -29.48 -2.83 -7.54
N LYS A 492 -30.20 -2.79 -6.42
CA LYS A 492 -31.66 -2.57 -6.42
C LYS A 492 -32.02 -1.20 -7.00
N GLN A 493 -31.22 -0.15 -6.75
CA GLN A 493 -31.40 1.14 -7.42
C GLN A 493 -31.14 1.05 -8.92
N ILE A 494 -30.07 0.37 -9.35
CA ILE A 494 -29.80 0.12 -10.78
C ILE A 494 -30.97 -0.58 -11.46
N PHE A 495 -31.54 -1.63 -10.85
CA PHE A 495 -32.69 -2.35 -11.40
C PHE A 495 -33.90 -1.44 -11.54
N SER A 496 -34.23 -0.64 -10.52
CA SER A 496 -35.35 0.29 -10.58
C SER A 496 -35.19 1.33 -11.70
N ILE A 497 -33.96 1.79 -11.97
CA ILE A 497 -33.68 2.72 -13.08
C ILE A 497 -33.91 2.03 -14.43
N ILE A 498 -33.44 0.80 -14.60
CA ILE A 498 -33.63 0.05 -15.85
C ILE A 498 -35.12 -0.23 -16.09
N GLU A 499 -35.89 -0.58 -15.06
CA GLU A 499 -37.34 -0.78 -15.19
C GLU A 499 -38.08 0.49 -15.63
N LYS A 500 -37.69 1.66 -15.11
CA LYS A 500 -38.35 2.94 -15.40
C LYS A 500 -37.93 3.58 -16.71
N SER A 501 -36.64 3.51 -17.04
CA SER A 501 -36.03 4.31 -18.12
C SER A 501 -35.40 3.45 -19.21
N GLY A 502 -35.49 2.13 -19.11
CA GLY A 502 -34.85 1.19 -20.03
C GLY A 502 -33.35 1.01 -19.79
N PRO A 503 -32.74 0.03 -20.49
CA PRO A 503 -31.32 -0.29 -20.35
C PRO A 503 -30.41 0.82 -20.90
N GLN A 504 -29.59 1.41 -20.04
CA GLN A 504 -28.57 2.39 -20.45
C GLN A 504 -27.21 1.70 -20.68
N PRO A 505 -26.52 1.92 -21.82
CA PRO A 505 -25.27 1.23 -22.15
C PRO A 505 -24.16 1.40 -21.09
N ALA A 506 -24.03 2.59 -20.50
CA ALA A 506 -23.01 2.87 -19.47
C ALA A 506 -23.27 2.10 -18.17
N ILE A 507 -24.54 1.93 -17.80
CA ILE A 507 -24.94 1.17 -16.61
C ILE A 507 -24.72 -0.33 -16.87
N LEU A 508 -25.24 -0.83 -18.00
CA LEU A 508 -25.15 -2.23 -18.38
C LEU A 508 -23.70 -2.69 -18.51
N LYS A 509 -22.90 -2.07 -19.38
CA LYS A 509 -21.58 -2.60 -19.74
C LYS A 509 -20.51 -2.41 -18.67
N LYS A 510 -20.78 -1.66 -17.59
CA LYS A 510 -19.74 -1.27 -16.63
C LYS A 510 -20.18 -1.36 -15.17
N GLU A 511 -21.28 -0.71 -14.81
CA GLU A 511 -21.62 -0.53 -13.40
C GLU A 511 -22.35 -1.74 -12.81
N LEU A 512 -23.16 -2.44 -13.62
CA LEU A 512 -23.92 -3.62 -13.21
C LEU A 512 -23.03 -4.87 -13.03
N PRO A 513 -22.30 -5.39 -14.05
CA PRO A 513 -21.40 -6.54 -13.89
C PRO A 513 -20.35 -6.34 -12.79
N ARG A 514 -19.80 -5.13 -12.69
CA ARG A 514 -18.82 -4.77 -11.65
C ARG A 514 -19.38 -5.00 -10.24
N ARG A 515 -20.62 -4.57 -9.97
CA ARG A 515 -21.24 -4.70 -8.64
C ARG A 515 -21.66 -6.14 -8.35
N ILE A 516 -22.20 -6.86 -9.34
CA ILE A 516 -22.53 -8.28 -9.19
C ILE A 516 -21.28 -9.09 -8.85
N ARG A 517 -20.14 -8.83 -9.54
CA ARG A 517 -18.85 -9.46 -9.26
C ARG A 517 -18.38 -9.24 -7.81
N MET A 518 -18.71 -8.10 -7.21
CA MET A 518 -18.34 -7.78 -5.83
C MET A 518 -19.17 -8.57 -4.80
N LEU A 519 -20.39 -9.00 -5.15
CA LEU A 519 -21.22 -9.88 -4.32
C LEU A 519 -20.89 -11.37 -4.48
N ALA A 520 -20.13 -11.77 -5.50
CA ALA A 520 -19.73 -13.15 -5.77
C ALA A 520 -18.69 -13.66 -4.76
N HIS A 521 -19.09 -13.83 -3.49
CA HIS A 521 -18.25 -14.23 -2.37
C HIS A 521 -19.03 -15.10 -1.38
N LYS A 522 -18.36 -16.07 -0.73
CA LYS A 522 -18.99 -17.05 0.19
C LYS A 522 -19.86 -16.41 1.27
N LYS A 523 -19.38 -15.31 1.86
CA LYS A 523 -20.10 -14.55 2.91
C LYS A 523 -21.38 -13.86 2.43
N THR A 524 -21.52 -13.62 1.14
CA THR A 524 -22.64 -12.87 0.51
C THR A 524 -23.39 -13.75 -0.49
N LYS A 525 -23.26 -15.08 -0.37
CA LYS A 525 -23.82 -16.07 -1.32
C LYS A 525 -25.35 -15.97 -1.45
N ALA A 526 -26.05 -15.79 -0.33
CA ALA A 526 -27.51 -15.64 -0.34
C ALA A 526 -27.94 -14.38 -1.09
N GLU A 527 -27.32 -13.23 -0.76
CA GLU A 527 -27.58 -11.93 -1.41
C GLU A 527 -27.25 -11.97 -2.90
N TYR A 528 -26.15 -12.63 -3.28
CA TYR A 528 -25.75 -12.83 -4.67
C TYR A 528 -26.82 -13.61 -5.46
N ARG A 529 -27.34 -14.70 -4.89
CA ARG A 529 -28.40 -15.50 -5.52
C ARG A 529 -29.70 -14.71 -5.68
N GLU A 530 -30.11 -13.96 -4.64
CA GLU A 530 -31.28 -13.08 -4.70
C GLU A 530 -31.15 -12.04 -5.82
N ILE A 531 -29.98 -11.40 -5.93
CA ILE A 531 -29.69 -10.41 -6.98
C ILE A 531 -29.75 -11.03 -8.38
N LEU A 532 -29.24 -12.26 -8.57
CA LEU A 532 -29.33 -12.92 -9.86
C LEU A 532 -30.77 -13.23 -10.25
N THR A 533 -31.60 -13.70 -9.31
CA THR A 533 -33.03 -13.92 -9.57
C THR A 533 -33.74 -12.62 -9.98
N GLN A 534 -33.44 -11.51 -9.30
CA GLN A 534 -33.98 -10.19 -9.67
C GLN A 534 -33.50 -9.74 -11.06
N LEU A 535 -32.23 -9.99 -11.38
CA LEU A 535 -31.68 -9.69 -12.70
C LEU A 535 -32.35 -10.52 -13.80
N ASP A 536 -32.59 -11.81 -13.59
CA ASP A 536 -33.25 -12.66 -14.59
C ASP A 536 -34.68 -12.18 -14.86
N ASN A 537 -35.41 -11.74 -13.82
CA ASN A 537 -36.72 -11.10 -13.99
C ASN A 537 -36.65 -9.82 -14.85
N LEU A 538 -35.61 -9.02 -14.66
CA LEU A 538 -35.39 -7.80 -15.44
C LEU A 538 -35.07 -8.11 -16.91
N ARG A 539 -34.28 -9.17 -17.14
CA ARG A 539 -33.90 -9.65 -18.48
C ARG A 539 -35.06 -10.21 -19.28
N MET A 540 -36.12 -10.69 -18.64
CA MET A 540 -37.36 -11.07 -19.34
C MET A 540 -38.09 -9.86 -19.94
N LYS A 541 -37.86 -8.65 -19.42
CA LYS A 541 -38.56 -7.41 -19.82
C LYS A 541 -37.71 -6.50 -20.72
N HIS A 542 -36.39 -6.61 -20.66
CA HIS A 542 -35.47 -5.72 -21.36
C HIS A 542 -34.32 -6.48 -22.01
N ASP A 543 -33.90 -6.09 -23.22
CA ASP A 543 -32.69 -6.63 -23.84
C ASP A 543 -31.44 -6.17 -23.08
N MET A 544 -30.74 -7.15 -22.51
CA MET A 544 -29.49 -6.98 -21.78
C MET A 544 -28.42 -7.94 -22.30
N SER A 545 -28.56 -8.47 -23.52
CA SER A 545 -27.63 -9.44 -24.14
C SER A 545 -26.17 -8.97 -24.13
N SER A 546 -25.94 -7.66 -24.16
CA SER A 546 -24.62 -7.04 -24.13
C SER A 546 -23.74 -7.38 -22.91
N ILE A 547 -24.30 -7.95 -21.84
CA ILE A 547 -23.55 -8.32 -20.62
C ILE A 547 -23.45 -9.83 -20.37
N ASP A 548 -24.00 -10.68 -21.25
CA ASP A 548 -24.11 -12.13 -21.04
C ASP A 548 -22.75 -12.79 -20.80
N ARG A 549 -21.79 -12.49 -21.68
CA ARG A 549 -20.43 -13.03 -21.58
C ARG A 549 -19.77 -12.67 -20.24
N GLU A 550 -19.97 -11.46 -19.73
CA GLU A 550 -19.37 -11.02 -18.47
C GLU A 550 -20.09 -11.64 -17.27
N LEU A 551 -21.42 -11.77 -17.34
CA LEU A 551 -22.22 -12.43 -16.30
C LEU A 551 -21.87 -13.91 -16.16
N ASP A 552 -21.71 -14.64 -17.26
CA ASP A 552 -21.35 -16.06 -17.24
C ASP A 552 -19.97 -16.28 -16.59
N GLN A 553 -19.00 -15.43 -16.92
CA GLN A 553 -17.70 -15.43 -16.25
C GLN A 553 -17.83 -15.19 -14.73
N ILE A 554 -18.69 -14.25 -14.32
CA ILE A 554 -18.93 -13.98 -12.90
C ILE A 554 -19.58 -15.19 -12.21
N LYS A 555 -20.57 -15.85 -12.84
CA LYS A 555 -21.24 -17.04 -12.30
C LYS A 555 -20.26 -18.20 -12.12
N ILE A 556 -19.46 -18.51 -13.14
CA ILE A 556 -18.41 -19.55 -13.08
C ILE A 556 -17.42 -19.26 -11.94
N GLN A 557 -17.00 -18.00 -11.80
CA GLN A 557 -16.09 -17.60 -10.72
C GLN A 557 -16.75 -17.67 -9.34
N ALA A 558 -18.05 -17.39 -9.24
CA ALA A 558 -18.81 -17.44 -8.00
C ALA A 558 -18.92 -18.88 -7.47
N GLU A 559 -19.29 -19.85 -8.32
CA GLU A 559 -19.44 -21.25 -7.90
C GLU A 559 -18.12 -21.82 -7.38
N LYS A 560 -17.00 -21.57 -8.08
CA LYS A 560 -15.66 -21.95 -7.59
C LYS A 560 -15.37 -21.41 -6.19
N ARG A 561 -15.79 -20.17 -5.89
CA ARG A 561 -15.60 -19.53 -4.57
C ARG A 561 -16.58 -20.05 -3.50
N PHE A 562 -17.69 -20.66 -3.89
CA PHE A 562 -18.69 -21.18 -2.97
C PHE A 562 -18.40 -22.60 -2.51
N GLU A 563 -17.64 -23.36 -3.32
CA GLU A 563 -17.17 -24.70 -3.02
C GLU A 563 -15.93 -24.71 -2.10
N GLU A 564 -15.13 -23.63 -2.11
CA GLU A 564 -14.08 -23.32 -1.11
C GLU A 564 -14.67 -22.99 0.27
#